data_AF-A0A5J4QZK5-F1
#
_entry.id   AF-A0A5J4QZK5-F1
#
_cell.length_a   1.000
_cell.length_b   1.000
_cell.length_c   1.000
_cell.angle_alpha   90.00
_cell.angle_beta   90.00
_cell.angle_gamma   90.00
#
_symmetry.space_group_name_H-M   'P 1'
#
loop_
_entity.id
_entity.type
_entity.pdbx_description
1 polymer ?
#
loop_
_entity_poly.entity_id
_entity_poly.type
_entity_poly.pdbx_seq_one_letter_code
_entity_poly.pdbx_strand_id
1 'polypeptide(L)'
;MISIGSSKVFFSLIGMCIVILILSFAIYNQRQTISQYKDNDLKYRYIKMQGQATENNIYRLERQFEYRDSITVVRKQVEKYEQLVKEQAERIERGKQNEKETDRLTKEIESLKKSK
;
A
#
# COMPACT_ATOMS: atom_id res chain seq x y z
N MET A 1 -15.62 -40.23 -31.55
CA MET A 1 -15.69 -38.98 -32.36
C MET A 1 -16.85 -38.16 -31.82
N ILE A 2 -16.61 -36.96 -31.30
CA ILE A 2 -17.68 -36.10 -30.78
C ILE A 2 -18.51 -35.63 -31.97
N SER A 3 -19.73 -36.16 -32.11
CA SER A 3 -20.62 -35.79 -33.22
C SER A 3 -21.21 -34.40 -32.96
N ILE A 4 -20.67 -33.41 -33.66
CA ILE A 4 -21.13 -32.00 -33.72
C ILE A 4 -22.44 -31.94 -34.55
N GLY A 5 -23.39 -32.82 -34.27
CA GLY A 5 -24.68 -32.91 -34.96
C GLY A 5 -25.89 -32.92 -34.02
N SER A 6 -25.66 -33.01 -32.70
CA SER A 6 -26.73 -32.95 -31.71
C SER A 6 -26.96 -31.50 -31.29
N SER A 7 -28.16 -30.98 -31.55
CA SER A 7 -28.62 -29.65 -31.15
C SER A 7 -28.28 -29.31 -29.69
N LYS A 8 -28.32 -30.30 -28.79
CA LYS A 8 -27.96 -30.15 -27.37
C LYS A 8 -26.49 -29.79 -27.14
N VAL A 9 -25.57 -30.34 -27.92
CA VAL A 9 -24.13 -30.05 -27.82
C VAL A 9 -23.84 -28.64 -28.32
N PHE A 10 -24.50 -28.20 -29.40
CA PHE A 10 -24.40 -26.82 -29.90
C PHE A 10 -24.90 -25.80 -28.88
N PHE A 11 -26.09 -26.00 -28.30
CA PHE A 11 -26.60 -25.11 -27.27
C PHE A 11 -25.73 -25.10 -26.00
N SER A 12 -25.18 -26.26 -25.62
CA SER A 12 -24.22 -26.35 -24.52
C SER A 12 -22.93 -25.56 -24.79
N LEU A 13 -22.38 -25.66 -26.00
CA LEU A 13 -21.21 -24.89 -26.43
C LEU A 13 -21.49 -23.38 -26.43
N ILE A 14 -22.65 -22.96 -26.95
CA ILE A 14 -23.09 -21.56 -26.91
C ILE A 14 -23.22 -21.08 -25.47
N GLY A 15 -23.84 -21.88 -24.60
CA GLY A 15 -23.96 -21.58 -23.17
C GLY A 15 -22.60 -21.41 -22.49
N MET A 16 -21.65 -22.31 -22.76
CA MET A 16 -20.28 -22.19 -22.26
C MET A 16 -19.60 -20.91 -22.75
N CYS A 17 -19.72 -20.56 -24.03
CA CYS A 17 -19.17 -19.32 -24.58
C CYS A 17 -19.76 -18.08 -23.88
N ILE A 18 -21.08 -18.06 -23.66
CA ILE A 18 -21.75 -16.95 -22.95
C ILE A 18 -21.22 -16.83 -21.51
N VAL A 19 -21.10 -17.94 -20.78
CA VAL A 19 -20.55 -17.93 -19.41
C VAL A 19 -19.11 -17.41 -19.39
N ILE A 20 -18.27 -17.85 -20.33
CA ILE A 20 -16.88 -17.39 -20.44
C ILE A 20 -16.81 -15.89 -20.70
N LEU A 21 -17.68 -15.35 -21.58
CA LEU A 21 -17.75 -13.92 -21.86
C LEU A 21 -18.16 -13.12 -20.62
N ILE A 22 -19.18 -13.59 -19.88
CA ILE A 22 -19.63 -12.94 -18.64
C ILE A 22 -18.50 -12.92 -17.60
N LEU A 23 -17.82 -14.06 -17.39
CA LEU A 23 -16.69 -14.14 -16.46
C LEU A 23 -15.54 -13.23 -16.89
N SER A 24 -15.23 -13.18 -18.19
CA SER A 24 -14.19 -12.30 -18.72
C SER A 24 -14.50 -10.83 -18.45
N PHE A 25 -15.75 -10.41 -18.66
CA PHE A 25 -16.20 -9.06 -18.37
C PHE A 25 -16.13 -8.74 -16.87
N ALA A 26 -16.56 -9.68 -16.01
CA ALA A 26 -16.47 -9.53 -14.56
C ALA A 26 -15.02 -9.36 -14.08
N ILE A 27 -14.09 -10.19 -14.60
CA ILE A 27 -12.65 -10.10 -14.30
C ILE A 27 -12.08 -8.76 -14.79
N TYR A 28 -12.46 -8.31 -15.97
CA TYR A 28 -12.01 -7.03 -16.52
C TYR A 28 -12.39 -5.86 -15.60
N ASN A 29 -13.67 -5.79 -15.21
CA ASN A 29 -14.16 -4.75 -14.29
C ASN A 29 -13.48 -4.84 -12.93
N GLN A 30 -13.29 -6.04 -12.37
CA GLN A 30 -12.54 -6.22 -11.13
C GLN A 30 -11.11 -5.69 -11.24
N ARG A 31 -10.40 -5.98 -12.33
CA ARG A 31 -9.03 -5.49 -12.53
C ARG A 31 -8.97 -3.96 -12.56
N GLN A 32 -9.91 -3.31 -13.24
CA GLN A 32 -10.00 -1.86 -13.29
C GLN A 32 -10.24 -1.28 -11.88
N THR A 33 -11.22 -1.80 -11.16
CA THR A 33 -11.54 -1.40 -9.78
C THR A 33 -10.35 -1.60 -8.84
N ILE A 34 -9.66 -2.73 -8.91
CA ILE A 34 -8.46 -3.01 -8.10
C ILE A 34 -7.34 -2.00 -8.41
N SER A 35 -7.14 -1.65 -9.69
CA SER A 35 -6.14 -0.65 -10.06
C SER A 35 -6.48 0.72 -9.45
N GLN A 36 -7.74 1.13 -9.54
CA GLN A 36 -8.20 2.40 -8.97
C GLN A 36 -8.01 2.44 -7.45
N TYR A 37 -8.31 1.36 -6.73
CA TYR A 37 -8.08 1.31 -5.29
C TYR A 37 -6.60 1.43 -4.91
N LYS A 38 -5.70 0.79 -5.66
CA LYS A 38 -4.26 0.90 -5.45
C LYS A 38 -3.75 2.32 -5.71
N ASP A 39 -4.27 2.96 -6.75
CA ASP A 39 -3.90 4.33 -7.08
C ASP A 39 -4.41 5.32 -6.03
N ASN A 40 -5.64 5.15 -5.57
CA ASN A 40 -6.24 5.98 -4.50
C ASN A 40 -5.51 5.84 -3.17
N ASP A 41 -5.12 4.61 -2.78
CA ASP A 41 -4.28 4.39 -1.61
C ASP A 41 -2.94 5.14 -1.72
N LEU A 42 -2.28 5.05 -2.88
CA LEU A 42 -1.01 5.75 -3.10
C LEU A 42 -1.18 7.28 -3.07
N LYS A 43 -2.25 7.82 -3.67
CA LYS A 43 -2.59 9.24 -3.61
C LYS A 43 -2.80 9.71 -2.18
N TYR A 44 -3.55 8.94 -1.39
CA TYR A 44 -3.80 9.24 0.02
C TYR A 44 -2.50 9.30 0.83
N ARG A 45 -1.64 8.27 0.70
CA ARG A 45 -0.34 8.23 1.39
C ARG A 45 0.58 9.37 0.96
N TYR A 46 0.55 9.76 -0.32
CA TYR A 46 1.29 10.91 -0.81
C TYR A 46 0.81 12.22 -0.18
N ILE A 47 -0.50 12.46 -0.14
CA ILE A 47 -1.06 13.67 0.50
C ILE A 47 -0.70 13.70 1.98
N LYS A 48 -0.81 12.54 2.66
CA LYS A 48 -0.40 12.39 4.06
C LYS A 48 1.08 12.74 4.27
N MET A 49 1.96 12.31 3.37
CA MET A 49 3.38 12.66 3.38
C MET A 49 3.61 14.17 3.20
N GLN A 50 2.86 14.83 2.32
CA GLN A 50 2.99 16.28 2.08
C GLN A 50 2.54 17.13 3.29
N GLY A 51 1.76 16.57 4.21
CA GLY A 51 1.26 17.25 5.41
C GLY A 51 0.18 18.32 5.15
N GLN A 52 -0.18 18.55 3.89
CA GLN A 52 -1.21 19.52 3.49
C GLN A 52 -1.92 19.09 2.20
N ALA A 53 -3.24 19.20 2.21
CA ALA A 53 -4.12 18.89 1.08
C ALA A 53 -4.58 20.18 0.38
N THR A 54 -3.64 20.95 -0.17
CA THR A 54 -3.97 22.16 -0.93
C THR A 54 -4.47 21.79 -2.33
N GLU A 55 -5.36 22.62 -2.90
CA GLU A 55 -5.90 22.41 -4.24
C GLU A 55 -4.80 22.25 -5.30
N ASN A 56 -3.76 23.07 -5.23
CA ASN A 56 -2.61 22.99 -6.14
C ASN A 56 -1.85 21.66 -5.99
N ASN A 57 -1.69 21.14 -4.77
CA ASN A 57 -1.01 19.87 -4.54
C ASN A 57 -1.85 18.69 -5.08
N ILE A 58 -3.17 18.73 -4.87
CA ILE A 58 -4.10 17.72 -5.41
C ILE A 58 -4.08 17.77 -6.94
N TYR A 59 -4.18 18.94 -7.53
CA TYR A 59 -4.16 19.12 -8.99
C TYR A 59 -2.86 18.60 -9.62
N ARG A 60 -1.71 18.92 -9.02
CA ARG A 60 -0.41 18.41 -9.48
C ARG A 60 -0.29 16.90 -9.36
N LEU A 61 -0.83 16.33 -8.27
CA LEU A 61 -0.85 14.89 -8.05
C LEU A 61 -1.74 14.19 -9.08
N GLU A 62 -2.94 14.71 -9.37
CA GLU A 62 -3.81 14.17 -10.41
C GLU A 62 -3.11 14.15 -11.78
N ARG A 63 -2.43 15.24 -12.15
CA ARG A 63 -1.63 15.29 -13.39
C ARG A 63 -0.52 14.23 -13.42
N GLN A 64 0.10 13.92 -12.28
CA GLN A 64 1.09 12.84 -12.21
C GLN A 64 0.47 11.45 -12.41
N PHE A 65 -0.80 11.26 -12.04
CA PHE A 65 -1.49 9.98 -12.24
C PHE A 65 -2.01 9.77 -13.66
N GLU A 66 -1.97 10.79 -14.52
CA GLU A 66 -2.21 10.63 -15.96
C GLU A 66 -1.11 9.81 -16.65
N TYR A 67 0.11 9.78 -16.09
CA TYR A 67 1.28 9.13 -16.69
C TYR A 67 1.85 8.03 -15.80
N ARG A 68 1.95 6.80 -16.33
CA ARG A 68 2.40 5.61 -15.59
C ARG A 68 3.81 5.75 -14.99
N ASP A 69 4.71 6.45 -15.68
CA ASP A 69 6.07 6.69 -15.20
C ASP A 69 6.07 7.60 -13.97
N SER A 70 5.21 8.62 -13.97
CA SER A 70 5.05 9.53 -12.84
C SER A 70 4.46 8.83 -11.60
N ILE A 71 3.52 7.89 -11.78
CA ILE A 71 3.00 7.05 -10.68
C ILE A 71 4.15 6.26 -10.00
N THR A 72 5.10 5.75 -10.78
CA THR A 72 6.25 5.02 -10.25
C THR A 72 7.16 5.93 -9.43
N VAL A 73 7.34 7.18 -9.85
CA VAL A 73 8.09 8.19 -9.09
C VAL A 73 7.37 8.51 -7.78
N VAL A 74 6.06 8.77 -7.82
CA VAL A 74 5.23 9.02 -6.62
C VAL A 74 5.36 7.87 -5.63
N ARG A 75 5.27 6.61 -6.11
CA ARG A 75 5.44 5.42 -5.28
C ARG A 75 6.77 5.41 -4.54
N LYS A 76 7.88 5.63 -5.25
CA LYS A 76 9.21 5.68 -4.64
C LYS A 76 9.36 6.80 -3.61
N GLN A 77 8.73 7.95 -3.83
CA GLN A 77 8.76 9.06 -2.89
C GLN A 77 8.04 8.69 -1.58
N VAL A 78 6.83 8.12 -1.70
CA VAL A 78 6.04 7.66 -0.55
C VAL A 78 6.78 6.57 0.22
N GLU A 79 7.27 5.53 -0.47
CA GLU A 79 8.00 4.42 0.15
C GLU A 79 9.24 4.91 0.92
N LYS A 80 10.03 5.81 0.32
CA LYS A 80 11.21 6.39 0.97
C LYS A 80 10.83 7.19 2.22
N TYR A 81 9.77 7.99 2.16
CA TYR A 81 9.31 8.75 3.31
C TYR A 81 8.82 7.83 4.45
N GLU A 82 7.99 6.83 4.13
CA GLU A 82 7.48 5.87 5.12
C GLU A 82 8.62 5.11 5.79
N GLN A 83 9.65 4.74 5.03
CA GLN A 83 10.83 4.09 5.57
C GLN A 83 11.61 5.01 6.52
N LEU A 84 11.82 6.28 6.15
CA LEU A 84 12.51 7.26 7.01
C LEU A 84 11.72 7.54 8.31
N VAL A 85 10.40 7.65 8.23
CA VAL A 85 9.53 7.82 9.40
C VAL A 85 9.64 6.62 10.34
N LYS A 86 9.64 5.41 9.78
CA LYS A 86 9.81 4.17 10.56
C LYS A 86 11.18 4.14 11.25
N GLU A 87 12.26 4.40 10.52
CA GLU A 87 13.61 4.42 11.08
C GLU A 87 13.76 5.47 12.18
N GLN A 88 13.16 6.65 12.02
CA GLN A 88 13.15 7.69 13.05
C GLN A 88 12.41 7.23 14.30
N ALA A 89 11.23 6.60 14.15
CA ALA A 89 10.46 6.07 15.28
C ALA A 89 11.26 5.02 16.06
N GLU A 90 11.92 4.09 15.36
CA GLU A 90 12.79 3.07 15.97
C GLU A 90 14.01 3.67 16.70
N ARG A 91 14.59 4.75 16.16
CA ARG A 91 15.69 5.47 16.84
C ARG A 91 15.21 6.14 18.12
N ILE A 92 14.05 6.78 18.10
CA ILE A 92 13.45 7.42 19.28
C ILE A 92 13.14 6.39 20.36
N GLU A 93 12.57 5.24 19.97
CA GLU A 93 12.23 4.18 20.92
C GLU A 93 13.48 3.60 21.58
N ARG A 94 14.54 3.31 20.81
CA ARG A 94 15.83 2.88 21.36
C ARG A 94 16.45 3.92 22.29
N GLY A 95 16.38 5.21 21.93
CA GLY A 95 16.85 6.30 22.79
C GLY A 95 16.17 6.29 24.16
N LYS A 96 14.84 6.13 24.19
CA LYS A 96 14.05 6.05 25.43
C LYS A 96 14.37 4.80 26.26
N GLN A 97 14.66 3.67 25.62
CA GLN A 97 15.06 2.44 26.33
C GLN A 97 16.43 2.62 26.99
N ASN A 98 17.41 3.15 26.27
CA ASN A 98 18.76 3.39 26.77
C ASN A 98 18.78 4.42 27.92
N GLU A 99 17.96 5.47 27.83
CA GLU A 99 17.81 6.47 28.91
C GLU A 99 17.27 5.82 30.18
N LYS A 100 16.22 5.01 30.07
CA LYS A 100 15.66 4.26 31.22
C LYS A 100 16.65 3.29 31.83
N GLU A 101 17.49 2.65 31.03
CA GLU A 101 18.54 1.75 31.51
C GLU A 101 19.64 2.52 32.25
N THR A 102 20.09 3.64 31.68
CA THR A 102 21.08 4.52 32.30
C THR A 102 20.59 5.05 33.65
N ASP A 103 19.33 5.47 33.74
CA ASP A 103 18.71 5.92 34.99
C ASP A 103 18.65 4.83 36.06
N ARG A 104 18.35 3.58 35.66
CA ARG A 104 18.33 2.43 36.55
C ARG A 104 19.71 2.11 37.09
N LEU A 105 20.71 2.01 36.21
CA LEU A 105 22.10 1.76 36.58
C LEU A 105 22.64 2.86 37.49
N THR A 106 22.32 4.13 37.20
CA THR A 106 22.73 5.27 38.04
C THR A 106 22.15 5.16 39.45
N LYS A 107 20.85 4.83 39.58
CA LYS A 107 20.21 4.63 40.89
C LYS A 107 20.80 3.44 41.66
N GLU A 108 21.18 2.37 40.97
CA GLU A 108 21.83 1.20 41.58
C GLU A 108 23.24 1.54 42.10
N ILE A 109 24.02 2.31 41.34
CA ILE A 109 25.33 2.81 41.81
C ILE A 109 25.17 3.72 43.03
N GLU A 110 24.18 4.62 43.04
CA GLU A 110 23.90 5.50 44.17
C GLU A 110 23.48 4.73 45.43
N SER A 111 22.68 3.67 45.30
CA SER A 111 22.25 2.86 46.44
C SER A 111 23.42 2.04 47.02
N LEU A 112 24.25 1.45 46.16
CA LEU A 112 25.46 0.72 46.57
C LEU A 112 26.47 1.64 47.28
N LYS A 113 26.59 2.90 46.85
CA LYS A 113 27.48 3.87 47.50
C LYS A 113 26.98 4.30 48.88
N LYS A 114 25.67 4.30 49.13
CA LYS A 114 25.06 4.62 50.43
C LYS A 114 25.10 3.45 51.42
N SER A 115 25.25 2.22 50.95
CA SER A 115 25.36 1.02 51.81
C SER A 115 26.78 0.70 52.27
N LYS A 116 27.77 1.55 51.95
CA LYS A 116 29.18 1.42 52.35
C LYS A 116 29.56 2.56 53.27
#